data_AF-A0A2H0G1Q2-F1
#
_entry.id   AF-A0A2H0G1Q2-F1
#
_cell.length_a   1.000
_cell.length_b   1.000
_cell.length_c   1.000
_cell.angle_alpha   90.00
_cell.angle_beta   90.00
_cell.angle_gamma   90.00
#
_symmetry.space_group_name_H-M   'P 1'
#
loop_
_entity.id
_entity.type
_entity.pdbx_description
1 polymer ?
#
loop_
_entity_poly.entity_id
_entity_poly.type
_entity_poly.pdbx_seq_one_letter_code
_entity_poly.pdbx_strand_id
1 'polypeptide(L)' 'MFEKISQKLIGYRVKAARIAAGLTQDQLTQGLGLNDRQSVSDIENGKRALKPDELL' A
#
# COMPACT_ATOMS: atom_id res chain seq x y z
N MET A 1 18.37 -16.28 -4.91
CA MET A 1 18.28 -15.30 -3.82
C MET A 1 17.31 -14.23 -4.30
N PHE A 2 16.13 -14.09 -3.72
CA PHE A 2 15.22 -13.01 -4.13
C PHE A 2 15.91 -11.69 -3.82
N GLU A 3 16.19 -10.88 -4.84
CA GLU A 3 16.65 -9.52 -4.62
C GLU A 3 15.61 -8.80 -3.75
N LYS A 4 16.10 -8.10 -2.73
CA LYS A 4 15.24 -7.45 -1.73
C LYS A 4 14.52 -6.29 -2.43
N ILE A 5 13.28 -6.51 -2.86
CA ILE A 5 12.47 -5.46 -3.49
C ILE A 5 12.36 -4.28 -2.53
N SER A 6 12.63 -3.08 -3.04
CA SER A 6 12.54 -1.87 -2.23
C SER A 6 11.10 -1.64 -1.75
N GLN A 7 10.92 -1.44 -0.45
CA GLN A 7 9.64 -1.06 0.15
C GLN A 7 9.07 0.22 -0.48
N LYS A 8 9.94 1.17 -0.84
CA LYS A 8 9.54 2.41 -1.52
C LYS A 8 8.99 2.13 -2.92
N LEU A 9 9.53 1.14 -3.63
CA LEU A 9 9.01 0.72 -4.94
C LEU A 9 7.64 0.07 -4.79
N ILE A 10 7.43 -0.78 -3.77
CA ILE A 10 6.11 -1.36 -3.48
C ILE A 10 5.10 -0.25 -3.17
N GLY A 11 5.44 0.69 -2.30
CA GLY A 11 4.58 1.83 -1.97
C GLY A 11 4.15 2.64 -3.20
N TYR A 12 5.09 2.93 -4.10
CA TYR A 12 4.80 3.59 -5.37
C TYR A 12 3.80 2.82 -6.23
N ARG A 13 3.97 1.49 -6.35
CA ARG A 13 3.06 0.64 -7.12
C ARG A 13 1.66 0.58 -6.52
N VAL A 14 1.55 0.50 -5.19
CA VAL A 14 0.26 0.56 -4.48
C VAL A 14 -0.45 1.88 -4.78
N LYS A 15 0.26 3.01 -4.65
CA LYS A 15 -0.30 4.34 -4.95
C LYS A 15 -0.77 4.45 -6.40
N ALA A 16 0.03 3.94 -7.35
CA ALA A 16 -0.33 3.96 -8.77
C ALA A 16 -1.59 3.13 -9.04
N ALA A 17 -1.68 1.92 -8.48
CA ALA A 17 -2.86 1.06 -8.61
C ALA A 17 -4.11 1.71 -8.00
N ARG A 18 -3.99 2.33 -6.82
CA ARG A 18 -5.08 3.06 -6.17
C ARG A 18 -5.63 4.19 -7.06
N ILE A 19 -4.73 5.02 -7.61
CA ILE A 19 -5.10 6.14 -8.47
C ILE A 19 -5.74 5.64 -9.76
N ALA A 20 -5.19 4.60 -10.38
CA ALA A 20 -5.76 3.99 -11.59
C ALA A 20 -7.17 3.43 -11.35
N ALA A 21 -7.45 2.94 -10.13
CA ALA A 21 -8.77 2.50 -9.71
C ALA A 21 -9.72 3.64 -9.28
N GLY A 22 -9.27 4.90 -9.30
CA GLY A 22 -10.08 6.05 -8.87
C GLY A 22 -10.37 6.09 -7.36
N LEU A 23 -9.62 5.34 -6.54
CA LEU A 23 -9.86 5.21 -5.11
C LEU A 23 -9.15 6.31 -4.31
N THR A 24 -9.78 6.80 -3.25
CA THR A 24 -9.10 7.59 -2.21
C THR A 24 -8.28 6.68 -1.29
N GLN A 25 -7.36 7.25 -0.49
CA GLN A 25 -6.61 6.47 0.50
C GLN A 25 -7.54 5.85 1.55
N ASP A 26 -8.62 6.54 1.94
CA ASP A 26 -9.64 6.00 2.84
C ASP A 26 -10.36 4.79 2.24
N GLN A 27 -10.74 4.86 0.96
CA GLN A 27 -11.38 3.73 0.29
C GLN A 27 -10.45 2.52 0.16
N LEU A 28 -9.17 2.75 -0.14
CA LEU A 28 -8.18 1.68 -0.14
C LEU A 28 -7.98 1.09 1.27
N THR A 29 -7.98 1.92 2.31
CA THR A 29 -7.87 1.48 3.71
C THR A 29 -8.98 0.50 4.05
N GLN A 30 -10.23 0.85 3.71
CA GLN A 30 -11.39 -0.03 3.91
C GLN A 30 -11.29 -1.31 3.07
N GLY A 31 -10.87 -1.19 1.80
CA GLY A 31 -10.71 -2.34 0.89
C GLY A 31 -9.64 -3.34 1.34
N LEU A 32 -8.58 -2.88 2.01
CA LEU A 32 -7.52 -3.73 2.57
C LEU A 32 -7.80 -4.18 4.01
N GLY A 33 -8.93 -3.78 4.61
CA GLY A 33 -9.24 -4.08 6.01
C GLY A 33 -8.22 -3.47 6.99
N LEU A 34 -7.58 -2.35 6.65
CA LEU A 34 -6.62 -1.69 7.50
C LEU A 34 -7.33 -0.80 8.53
N ASN A 35 -6.73 -0.67 9.71
CA ASN A 35 -7.34 0.04 10.84
C ASN A 35 -7.55 1.54 10.58
N ASP A 36 -6.69 2.16 9.77
CA ASP A 36 -6.65 3.61 9.61
C ASP A 36 -6.00 4.06 8.29
N ARG A 37 -6.34 5.27 7.85
CA ARG A 37 -5.84 5.89 6.60
C ARG A 37 -4.33 6.14 6.60
N GLN A 38 -3.75 6.40 7.77
CA GLN A 38 -2.31 6.68 7.92
C GLN A 38 -1.49 5.43 7.55
N SER A 39 -2.00 4.23 7.85
CA SER A 39 -1.41 2.96 7.41
C SER A 39 -1.19 2.90 5.90
N VAL A 40 -2.20 3.25 5.10
CA VAL A 40 -2.09 3.33 3.63
C VAL A 40 -1.10 4.41 3.21
N SER A 41 -1.15 5.59 3.83
CA SER A 41 -0.20 6.67 3.55
C SER A 41 1.25 6.26 3.79
N ASP A 42 1.53 5.59 4.90
CA ASP A 42 2.87 5.11 5.26
C ASP A 42 3.35 3.99 4.33
N ILE A 43 2.45 3.13 3.86
CA ILE A 43 2.74 2.13 2.82
C ILE A 43 3.11 2.83 1.51
N GLU A 44 2.27 3.75 1.02
CA GLU A 44 2.48 4.47 -0.24
C GLU A 44 3.77 5.28 -0.25
N ASN A 45 4.20 5.79 0.90
CA ASN A 45 5.45 6.54 1.05
C ASN A 45 6.65 5.66 1.42
N GLY A 46 6.47 4.34 1.56
CA GLY A 46 7.53 3.40 1.91
C GLY A 46 8.06 3.54 3.34
N LYS A 47 7.27 4.13 4.25
CA LYS A 47 7.57 4.23 5.70
C LYS A 47 7.15 2.95 6.44
N ARG A 48 6.08 2.30 5.97
CA ARG A 48 5.61 0.99 6.47
C ARG A 48 5.63 -0.05 5.35
N ALA A 49 6.03 -1.28 5.67
CA ALA A 49 6.01 -2.37 4.71
C ALA A 49 4.58 -2.90 4.58
N LEU A 50 4.14 -3.13 3.33
CA LEU A 50 2.93 -3.89 3.04
C LEU A 50 3.21 -5.36 3.32
N LYS A 51 2.38 -5.99 4.16
CA LYS A 51 2.54 -7.40 4.53
C LYS A 51 1.83 -8.30 3.50
N PRO A 52 2.30 -9.54 3.29
CA PRO A 52 1.64 -10.49 2.40
C PRO A 52 0.16 -10.71 2.74
N ASP A 53 -0.20 -10.80 4.02
CA ASP A 53 -1.58 -11.01 4.46
C ASP A 53 -2.50 -9.82 4.19
N GLU A 54 -1.93 -8.64 3.89
CA GLU A 54 -2.68 -7.43 3.52
C GLU A 54 -2.93 -7.34 2.00
N LEU A 55 -2.52 -8.36 1.23
CA LEU A 55 -2.73 -8.47 -0.24
C LEU A 55 -3.81 -9.51 -0.62
N LEU A 56 -4.55 -10.04 0.36
CA LEU A 56 -5.53 -11.10 0.17
C LEU A 56 -6.85 -10.61 -0.44
#